data_AF-A0A1F5V623-F1
#
_entry.id   AF-A0A1F5V623-F1
#
_cell.length_a   1.000
_cell.length_b   1.000
_cell.length_c   1.000
_cell.angle_alpha   90.00
_cell.angle_beta   90.00
_cell.angle_gamma   90.00
#
_symmetry.space_group_name_H-M   'P 1'
#
loop_
_entity.id
_entity.type
_entity.pdbx_description
1 polymer ?
#
loop_
_entity_poly.entity_id
_entity_poly.type
_entity_poly.pdbx_seq_one_letter_code
_entity_poly.pdbx_strand_id
1 'polypeptide(L)'
;MQEYAERDRIKYLRDKLETILMNSMKDSEIHGKHAVRLPNTISIAFPGTDAQALVIDLDLNKIAVSTGAACSSGSIEPSHVLAAMNLPTDQLMSTIRISLGRFSTEDEIISAGETIIDSVDKIKQQLPNIE
;
A
#
# COMPACT_ATOMS: atom_id res chain seq x y z
N MET A 1 21.06 -21.37 6.01
CA MET A 1 21.80 -20.09 6.16
C MET A 1 21.38 -19.04 5.12
N GLN A 2 21.08 -19.43 3.88
CA GLN A 2 20.68 -18.51 2.78
C GLN A 2 19.31 -17.83 2.97
N GLU A 3 18.37 -18.49 3.66
CA GLU A 3 16.99 -18.00 3.89
C GLU A 3 16.91 -16.80 4.84
N TYR A 4 17.78 -16.74 5.86
CA TYR A 4 17.84 -15.61 6.79
C TYR A 4 18.34 -14.33 6.10
N ALA A 5 19.32 -14.45 5.19
CA ALA A 5 19.84 -13.32 4.42
C ALA A 5 18.77 -12.75 3.48
N GLU A 6 17.98 -13.60 2.82
CA GLU A 6 16.89 -13.15 1.95
C GLU A 6 15.77 -12.47 2.72
N ARG A 7 15.38 -13.05 3.87
CA ARG A 7 14.39 -12.44 4.77
C ARG A 7 14.80 -11.03 5.18
N ASP A 8 16.06 -10.83 5.57
CA ASP A 8 16.57 -9.53 6.02
C ASP A 8 16.70 -8.54 4.86
N ARG A 9 17.09 -9.00 3.65
CA ARG A 9 17.09 -8.19 2.43
C ARG A 9 15.69 -7.70 2.06
N ILE A 10 14.69 -8.60 2.04
CA ILE A 10 13.31 -8.23 1.72
C ILE A 10 12.73 -7.30 2.78
N LYS A 11 13.06 -7.53 4.06
CA LYS A 11 12.70 -6.60 5.14
C LYS A 11 13.30 -5.21 4.90
N TYR A 12 14.58 -5.12 4.54
CA TYR A 12 15.23 -3.85 4.22
C TYR A 12 14.51 -3.11 3.08
N LEU A 13 14.17 -3.81 2.00
CA LEU A 13 13.44 -3.22 0.88
C LEU A 13 12.04 -2.73 1.28
N ARG A 14 11.33 -3.50 2.12
CA ARG A 14 10.03 -3.12 2.68
C ARG A 14 10.15 -1.87 3.54
N ASP A 15 11.09 -1.85 4.48
CA ASP A 15 11.32 -0.72 5.39
C ASP A 15 11.74 0.55 4.60
N LYS A 16 12.50 0.38 3.50
CA LYS A 16 12.87 1.47 2.59
C LYS A 16 11.65 2.05 1.88
N LEU A 17 10.80 1.21 1.31
CA LEU A 17 9.56 1.66 0.65
C LEU A 17 8.65 2.41 1.63
N GLU A 18 8.45 1.87 2.84
CA GLU A 18 7.67 2.54 3.88
C GLU A 18 8.23 3.92 4.23
N THR A 19 9.56 4.04 4.33
CA THR A 19 10.21 5.32 4.62
C THR A 19 9.96 6.34 3.52
N ILE A 20 10.07 5.93 2.25
CA ILE A 20 9.79 6.80 1.09
C ILE A 20 8.34 7.32 1.13
N LEU A 21 7.38 6.40 1.33
CA LEU A 21 5.96 6.72 1.34
C LEU A 21 5.58 7.62 2.51
N MET A 22 6.00 7.28 3.74
CA MET A 22 5.63 8.05 4.94
C MET A 22 6.28 9.42 5.02
N ASN A 23 7.49 9.59 4.44
CA ASN A 23 8.13 10.91 4.40
C ASN A 23 7.39 11.88 3.47
N SER A 24 6.76 11.35 2.43
CA SER A 24 6.04 12.15 1.42
C SER A 24 4.56 12.32 1.78
N MET A 25 3.93 11.26 2.30
CA MET A 25 2.48 11.17 2.54
C MET A 25 2.19 11.13 4.05
N LYS A 26 2.12 12.31 4.68
CA LYS A 26 2.01 12.44 6.14
C LYS A 26 0.71 11.91 6.75
N ASP A 27 -0.35 11.82 5.94
CA ASP A 27 -1.64 11.27 6.33
C ASP A 27 -1.76 9.76 6.09
N SER A 28 -0.75 9.14 5.46
CA SER A 28 -0.76 7.70 5.23
C SER A 28 -0.56 6.90 6.53
N GLU A 29 -1.26 5.77 6.64
CA GLU A 29 -1.28 4.95 7.84
C GLU A 29 -0.93 3.50 7.52
N ILE A 30 0.12 2.98 8.18
CA ILE A 30 0.56 1.60 7.98
C ILE A 30 -0.07 0.69 9.04
N HIS A 31 -0.89 -0.24 8.57
CA HIS A 31 -1.55 -1.22 9.41
C HIS A 31 -0.52 -2.19 10.02
N GLY A 32 -0.47 -2.23 11.34
CA GLY A 32 0.45 -3.11 12.08
C GLY A 32 1.92 -2.66 12.07
N LYS A 33 2.23 -1.39 11.81
CA LYS A 33 3.60 -0.83 11.79
C LYS A 33 4.47 -1.26 12.97
N HIS A 34 3.89 -1.29 14.17
CA HIS A 34 4.57 -1.62 15.43
C HIS A 34 4.42 -3.10 15.86
N ALA A 35 3.76 -3.92 15.06
CA ALA A 35 3.55 -5.33 15.34
C ALA A 35 4.63 -6.20 14.69
N VAL A 36 4.75 -7.45 15.16
CA VAL A 36 5.50 -8.48 14.44
C VAL A 36 4.73 -8.83 13.17
N ARG A 37 5.36 -8.62 12.01
CA ARG A 37 4.74 -8.78 10.68
C ARG A 37 5.69 -9.42 9.69
N LEU A 38 5.13 -9.94 8.59
CA LEU A 38 5.89 -10.52 7.48
C LEU A 38 6.91 -9.51 6.94
N PRO A 39 8.11 -9.96 6.50
CA PRO A 39 9.16 -9.06 6.03
C PRO A 39 8.81 -8.34 4.73
N ASN A 40 7.85 -8.85 3.95
CA ASN A 40 7.64 -8.46 2.57
C ASN A 40 6.33 -7.70 2.31
N THR A 41 5.49 -7.53 3.32
CA THR A 41 4.14 -6.97 3.14
C THR A 41 4.03 -5.60 3.78
N ILE A 42 3.45 -4.66 3.03
CA ILE A 42 2.97 -3.37 3.50
C ILE A 42 1.45 -3.36 3.30
N SER A 43 0.71 -3.05 4.36
CA SER A 43 -0.72 -2.76 4.29
C SER A 43 -0.87 -1.32 4.73
N ILE A 44 -1.22 -0.44 3.80
CA ILE A 44 -1.16 1.01 3.98
C ILE A 44 -2.45 1.66 3.47
N ALA A 45 -3.01 2.57 4.27
CA ALA A 45 -4.09 3.44 3.89
C ALA A 45 -3.56 4.78 3.40
N PHE A 46 -4.18 5.33 2.34
CA PHE A 46 -3.97 6.69 1.86
C PHE A 46 -5.27 7.49 1.97
N PRO A 47 -5.62 8.01 3.15
CA PRO A 47 -6.83 8.82 3.38
C PRO A 47 -7.12 9.82 2.27
N GLY A 48 -8.40 9.94 1.89
CA GLY A 48 -8.80 10.80 0.77
C GLY A 48 -8.46 10.22 -0.61
N THR A 49 -8.25 8.91 -0.73
CA THR A 49 -8.22 8.20 -2.02
C THR A 49 -9.25 7.08 -2.06
N ASP A 50 -9.70 6.74 -3.27
CA ASP A 50 -10.40 5.48 -3.52
C ASP A 50 -9.38 4.39 -3.87
N ALA A 51 -9.33 3.30 -3.10
CA ALA A 51 -8.34 2.24 -3.32
C ALA A 51 -8.49 1.55 -4.68
N GLN A 52 -9.69 1.45 -5.25
CA GLN A 52 -9.86 0.83 -6.57
C GLN A 52 -9.29 1.73 -7.66
N ALA A 53 -9.60 3.03 -7.62
CA ALA A 53 -9.05 4.01 -8.55
C ALA A 53 -7.51 4.04 -8.47
N LEU A 54 -6.95 3.99 -7.26
CA LEU A 54 -5.50 3.96 -7.06
C LEU A 54 -4.88 2.69 -7.63
N VAL A 55 -5.46 1.51 -7.40
CA VAL A 55 -4.95 0.24 -7.97
C VAL A 55 -5.00 0.26 -9.50
N ILE A 56 -6.06 0.80 -10.10
CA ILE A 56 -6.18 0.94 -11.56
C ILE A 56 -5.11 1.90 -12.11
N ASP A 57 -4.91 3.05 -11.49
CA ASP A 57 -3.91 4.02 -11.92
C ASP A 57 -2.48 3.45 -11.80
N LEU A 58 -2.19 2.73 -10.72
CA LEU A 58 -0.91 2.06 -10.52
C LEU A 58 -0.66 0.96 -11.57
N ASP A 59 -1.69 0.17 -11.92
CA ASP A 59 -1.58 -0.84 -12.98
C ASP A 59 -1.23 -0.20 -14.34
N LEU A 60 -1.87 0.92 -14.68
CA LEU A 60 -1.55 1.70 -15.88
C LEU A 60 -0.10 2.24 -15.85
N ASN A 61 0.43 2.53 -14.66
CA ASN A 61 1.82 2.93 -14.44
C ASN A 61 2.76 1.74 -14.17
N LYS A 62 2.34 0.51 -14.49
CA LYS A 62 3.14 -0.74 -14.39
C LYS A 62 3.53 -1.14 -12.96
N ILE A 63 2.79 -0.67 -11.96
CA ILE A 63 2.95 -1.05 -10.56
C ILE A 63 1.78 -1.95 -10.15
N ALA A 64 2.08 -3.24 -9.96
CA ALA A 64 1.08 -4.21 -9.53
C ALA A 64 0.91 -4.19 -8.00
N VAL A 65 -0.29 -3.87 -7.55
CA VAL A 65 -0.68 -3.89 -6.12
C VAL A 65 -2.05 -4.55 -5.97
N SER A 66 -2.46 -4.78 -4.72
CA SER A 66 -3.80 -5.29 -4.41
C SER A 66 -4.52 -4.34 -3.46
N THR A 67 -5.85 -4.32 -3.47
CA THR A 67 -6.63 -3.62 -2.43
C THR A 67 -6.57 -4.38 -1.10
N GLY A 68 -6.98 -3.72 -0.02
CA GLY A 68 -7.10 -4.35 1.31
C GLY A 68 -8.20 -5.43 1.41
N ALA A 69 -9.18 -5.41 0.49
CA ALA A 69 -10.22 -6.43 0.37
C ALA A 69 -9.78 -7.51 -0.64
N ALA A 70 -9.75 -8.77 -0.21
CA ALA A 70 -9.48 -9.88 -1.12
C ALA A 70 -10.56 -9.92 -2.21
N CYS A 71 -10.17 -9.71 -3.48
CA CYS A 71 -10.94 -9.96 -4.70
C CYS A 71 -12.46 -10.08 -4.48
N SER A 72 -13.15 -8.97 -4.27
CA SER A 72 -14.61 -9.03 -4.17
C SER A 72 -15.18 -9.22 -5.57
N SER A 73 -15.72 -10.41 -5.81
CA SER A 73 -16.45 -10.82 -7.00
C SER A 73 -17.74 -9.98 -7.17
N GLY A 74 -17.58 -8.72 -7.57
CA GLY A 74 -18.68 -7.82 -7.94
C GLY A 74 -19.28 -6.95 -6.83
N SER A 75 -18.76 -6.95 -5.60
CA SER A 75 -19.25 -6.08 -4.51
C SER A 75 -18.18 -5.12 -4.00
N ILE A 76 -18.50 -3.84 -3.82
CA ILE A 76 -17.59 -2.83 -3.25
C ILE A 76 -17.66 -2.90 -1.72
N GLU A 77 -17.46 -4.09 -1.17
CA GLU A 77 -17.50 -4.28 0.29
C GLU A 77 -16.07 -4.17 0.87
N PRO A 78 -15.91 -3.45 1.99
CA PRO A 78 -14.62 -3.31 2.64
C PRO A 78 -14.10 -4.66 3.14
N SER A 79 -12.78 -4.74 3.32
CA SER A 79 -12.14 -5.95 3.84
C SER A 79 -12.68 -6.33 5.21
N HIS A 80 -13.20 -7.55 5.35
CA HIS A 80 -13.67 -8.07 6.64
C HIS A 80 -12.54 -8.11 7.69
N VAL A 81 -11.28 -8.29 7.27
CA VAL A 81 -10.11 -8.25 8.17
C VAL A 81 -9.87 -6.83 8.67
N LEU A 82 -9.84 -5.84 7.77
CA LEU A 82 -9.63 -4.44 8.16
C LEU A 82 -10.80 -3.91 9.00
N ALA A 83 -12.04 -4.34 8.71
CA ALA A 83 -13.21 -4.03 9.53
C ALA A 83 -13.08 -4.62 10.94
N ALA A 84 -12.59 -5.87 11.07
CA ALA A 84 -12.34 -6.50 12.37
C ALA A 84 -11.21 -5.82 13.16
N MET A 85 -10.30 -5.10 12.48
CA MET A 85 -9.30 -4.25 13.12
C MET A 85 -9.87 -2.93 13.67
N ASN A 86 -11.17 -2.68 13.46
CA ASN A 86 -11.90 -1.49 13.91
C ASN A 86 -11.27 -0.18 13.38
N LEU A 87 -10.84 -0.21 12.12
CA LEU A 87 -10.28 0.95 11.44
C LEU A 87 -11.37 1.95 11.01
N PRO A 88 -11.08 3.25 10.93
CA PRO A 88 -11.98 4.24 10.37
C PRO A 88 -12.38 3.90 8.93
N THR A 89 -13.61 4.21 8.53
CA THR A 89 -14.14 3.93 7.19
C THR A 89 -13.24 4.46 6.07
N ASP A 90 -12.68 5.66 6.23
CA ASP A 90 -11.75 6.25 5.26
C ASP A 90 -10.51 5.36 5.04
N GLN A 91 -9.94 4.80 6.12
CA GLN A 91 -8.84 3.84 5.99
C GLN A 91 -9.29 2.52 5.36
N LEU A 92 -10.51 2.04 5.65
CA LEU A 92 -11.04 0.82 5.03
C LEU A 92 -11.13 0.95 3.50
N MET A 93 -11.53 2.12 3.02
CA MET A 93 -11.77 2.41 1.60
C MET A 93 -10.51 2.84 0.84
N SER A 94 -9.47 3.29 1.55
CA SER A 94 -8.22 3.78 0.97
C SER A 94 -7.01 2.84 1.18
N THR A 95 -7.24 1.62 1.69
CA THR A 95 -6.15 0.67 1.94
C THR A 95 -5.76 -0.12 0.69
N ILE A 96 -4.46 -0.11 0.40
CA ILE A 96 -3.82 -1.05 -0.52
C ILE A 96 -2.79 -1.93 0.19
N ARG A 97 -2.50 -3.08 -0.41
CA ARG A 97 -1.46 -4.02 0.00
C ARG A 97 -0.40 -4.12 -1.10
N ILE A 98 0.83 -3.88 -0.68
CA ILE A 98 2.04 -4.01 -1.49
C ILE A 98 2.82 -5.22 -0.95
N SER A 99 3.22 -6.11 -1.85
CA SER A 99 3.96 -7.34 -1.52
C SER A 99 5.25 -7.38 -2.32
N LEU A 100 6.38 -7.48 -1.62
CA LEU A 100 7.70 -7.60 -2.22
C LEU A 100 8.08 -9.08 -2.40
N GLY A 101 8.89 -9.36 -3.40
CA GLY A 101 9.31 -10.72 -3.75
C GLY A 101 10.82 -10.84 -3.92
N ARG A 102 11.28 -12.08 -4.09
CA ARG A 102 12.71 -12.40 -4.27
C ARG A 102 13.40 -11.65 -5.41
N PHE A 103 12.62 -11.19 -6.40
CA PHE A 103 13.14 -10.48 -7.56
C PHE A 103 13.07 -8.96 -7.42
N SER A 104 12.45 -8.44 -6.35
CA SER A 104 12.41 -7.01 -6.10
C SER A 104 13.82 -6.47 -5.86
N THR A 105 14.13 -5.38 -6.56
CA THR A 105 15.41 -4.67 -6.48
C THR A 105 15.25 -3.32 -5.79
N GLU A 106 16.36 -2.76 -5.31
CA GLU A 106 16.34 -1.47 -4.63
C GLU A 106 15.93 -0.31 -5.55
N ASP A 107 16.31 -0.37 -6.82
CA ASP A 107 15.93 0.63 -7.84
C ASP A 107 14.42 0.57 -8.15
N GLU A 108 13.86 -0.63 -8.24
CA GLU A 108 12.40 -0.82 -8.39
C GLU A 108 11.65 -0.28 -7.16
N ILE A 109 12.20 -0.41 -5.95
CA ILE A 109 11.59 0.16 -4.74
C ILE A 109 11.54 1.68 -4.80
N ILE A 110 12.62 2.32 -5.25
CA ILE A 110 12.66 3.79 -5.38
C ILE A 110 11.65 4.23 -6.42
N SER A 111 11.70 3.65 -7.63
CA SER A 111 10.81 3.98 -8.73
C SER A 111 9.33 3.71 -8.41
N ALA A 112 9.03 2.59 -7.73
CA ALA A 112 7.67 2.30 -7.27
C ALA A 112 7.21 3.30 -6.21
N GLY A 113 8.08 3.70 -5.28
CA GLY A 113 7.76 4.72 -4.27
C GLY A 113 7.36 6.05 -4.90
N GLU A 114 8.15 6.55 -5.86
CA GLU A 114 7.86 7.77 -6.61
C GLU A 114 6.53 7.67 -7.38
N THR A 115 6.34 6.57 -8.11
CA THR A 115 5.10 6.32 -8.87
C THR A 115 3.87 6.26 -7.96
N ILE A 116 3.99 5.63 -6.78
CA ILE A 116 2.89 5.55 -5.81
C ILE A 116 2.54 6.93 -5.27
N ILE A 117 3.53 7.77 -4.97
CA ILE A 117 3.30 9.13 -4.50
C ILE A 117 2.53 9.93 -5.57
N ASP A 118 3.01 9.90 -6.81
CA ASP A 118 2.38 10.61 -7.93
C ASP A 118 0.94 10.14 -8.17
N SER A 119 0.70 8.83 -8.15
CA SER A 119 -0.65 8.27 -8.28
C SER A 119 -1.56 8.67 -7.13
N VAL A 120 -1.08 8.65 -5.87
CA VAL A 120 -1.89 9.07 -4.73
C VAL A 120 -2.27 10.55 -4.83
N ASP A 121 -1.32 11.43 -5.14
CA ASP A 121 -1.60 12.87 -5.31
C ASP A 121 -2.59 13.13 -6.45
N LYS A 122 -2.43 12.42 -7.57
CA LYS A 122 -3.35 12.50 -8.70
C LYS A 122 -4.77 12.08 -8.31
N ILE A 123 -4.93 10.95 -7.60
CA ILE A 123 -6.26 10.47 -7.18
C ILE A 123 -6.89 11.42 -6.16
N LYS A 124 -6.11 11.94 -5.20
CA LYS A 124 -6.61 12.95 -4.24
C LYS A 124 -7.16 14.20 -4.93
N GLN A 125 -6.54 14.66 -6.02
CA GLN A 125 -6.99 15.84 -6.77
C GLN A 125 -8.25 15.58 -7.61
N GLN A 126 -8.59 14.33 -7.90
CA GLN A 126 -9.76 13.95 -8.70
C GLN A 126 -11.01 13.73 -7.86
N LEU A 127 -10.87 13.49 -6.56
CA LEU A 127 -12.00 13.36 -5.66
C LEU A 127 -12.60 14.74 -5.40
N PRO A 128 -13.93 14.92 -5.59
CA PRO A 128 -14.57 16.18 -5.27
C PRO A 128 -14.39 16.45 -3.76
N ASN A 129 -14.05 17.70 -3.40
CA ASN A 129 -14.16 18.16 -2.02
C ASN A 129 -15.64 18.02 -1.62
N ILE A 130 -15.97 16.96 -0.89
CA ILE A 130 -17.28 16.81 -0.28
C ILE A 130 -17.21 17.65 1.00
N GLU A 131 -17.63 18.92 0.90
CA GLU A 131 -17.99 19.75 2.06
C GLU A 131 -19.21 19.19 2.80
#